data_AF-A0A948XJ06-F1
#
_entry.id   AF-A0A948XJ06-F1
#
_cell.length_a   1.000
_cell.length_b   1.000
_cell.length_c   1.000
_cell.angle_alpha   90.00
_cell.angle_beta   90.00
_cell.angle_gamma   90.00
#
_symmetry.space_group_name_H-M   'P 1'
#
loop_
_entity.id
_entity.type
_entity.pdbx_description
1 polymer ?
#
loop_
_entity_poly.entity_id
_entity_poly.type
_entity_poly.pdbx_seq_one_letter_code
_entity_poly.pdbx_strand_id
1 'polypeptide(L)'
;TTKEMTASVVSTRYKTLSTRGNFNNEIGLPLTLLDLKSSHQWAVLELGMNRPGEIDRLGEICIPDIGVITNIGSAHLEGLGSIEGVMNAKGELLKRIKPGGTAVLNADDSRVLYLSTKVSREVFYFGLSKDARIRALDVNETAAGISFTLALPEERIPIELRVHGGFMVSNALAAASVGYIIGLSSEEIKAGLEYFQPVKGRINIVDVRGAHIIDDTYNANPSSMEAAIRTLSSLKGSNRGILVAGDMLELGEYAESMHREIGSLSARSNIAKLYITGEFAEAVANGAIGEDKNSMDIFIGSKEEILEDLKKWLLPGDWVLVKGSRAMGMEKIVEGLKI
;
A
#
# COMPACT_ATOMS: atom_id res chain seq x y z
N THR A 1 -3.93 4.25 -0.16
CA THR A 1 -3.14 5.27 0.56
C THR A 1 -2.84 6.47 -0.31
N THR A 2 -2.17 6.32 -1.46
CA THR A 2 -1.84 7.45 -2.35
C THR A 2 -3.05 8.32 -2.69
N LYS A 3 -4.19 7.72 -3.05
CA LYS A 3 -5.45 8.45 -3.26
C LYS A 3 -5.84 9.35 -2.08
N GLU A 4 -5.73 8.86 -0.85
CA GLU A 4 -6.11 9.64 0.35
C GLU A 4 -5.10 10.76 0.65
N MET A 5 -3.79 10.48 0.49
CA MET A 5 -2.76 11.52 0.62
C MET A 5 -2.93 12.60 -0.45
N THR A 6 -3.17 12.21 -1.70
CA THR A 6 -3.44 13.15 -2.81
C THR A 6 -4.71 13.95 -2.52
N ALA A 7 -5.80 13.32 -2.10
CA ALA A 7 -7.03 14.02 -1.73
C ALA A 7 -6.78 15.01 -0.58
N SER A 8 -6.03 14.64 0.44
CA SER A 8 -5.64 15.52 1.55
C SER A 8 -4.84 16.73 1.07
N VAL A 9 -3.81 16.51 0.25
CA VAL A 9 -2.98 17.56 -0.38
C VAL A 9 -3.82 18.50 -1.24
N VAL A 10 -4.61 17.98 -2.18
CA VAL A 10 -5.43 18.81 -3.08
C VAL A 10 -6.51 19.59 -2.31
N SER A 11 -7.03 19.01 -1.22
CA SER A 11 -8.08 19.63 -0.39
C SER A 11 -7.59 20.80 0.47
N THR A 12 -6.28 21.04 0.56
CA THR A 12 -5.74 22.20 1.29
C THR A 12 -6.17 23.53 0.66
N ARG A 13 -6.37 23.55 -0.66
CA ARG A 13 -6.81 24.73 -1.41
C ARG A 13 -8.15 24.53 -2.11
N TYR A 14 -8.37 23.35 -2.68
CA TYR A 14 -9.50 23.11 -3.59
C TYR A 14 -10.60 22.29 -2.95
N LYS A 15 -11.85 22.55 -3.33
CA LYS A 15 -12.94 21.63 -3.01
C LYS A 15 -12.80 20.36 -3.84
N THR A 16 -12.50 19.25 -3.18
CA THR A 16 -12.10 18.00 -3.82
C THR A 16 -13.09 16.87 -3.54
N LEU A 17 -13.49 16.15 -4.60
CA LEU A 17 -14.13 14.85 -4.48
C LEU A 17 -13.05 13.75 -4.47
N SER A 18 -13.24 12.67 -3.73
CA SER A 18 -12.37 11.49 -3.82
C SER A 18 -13.16 10.18 -3.82
N THR A 19 -12.60 9.14 -4.43
CA THR A 19 -13.17 7.79 -4.37
C THR A 19 -13.38 7.35 -2.92
N ARG A 20 -14.58 6.89 -2.59
CA ARG A 20 -14.91 6.37 -1.26
C ARG A 20 -14.62 4.88 -1.18
N GLY A 21 -13.94 4.45 -0.11
CA GLY A 21 -13.60 3.04 0.09
C GLY A 21 -12.86 2.45 -1.11
N ASN A 22 -13.37 1.33 -1.63
CA ASN A 22 -12.86 0.60 -2.80
C ASN A 22 -13.75 0.78 -4.04
N PHE A 23 -14.44 1.92 -4.20
CA PHE A 23 -15.29 2.22 -5.35
C PHE A 23 -14.45 2.61 -6.58
N ASN A 24 -13.58 1.70 -7.00
CA ASN A 24 -12.51 1.91 -7.98
C ASN A 24 -12.68 1.06 -9.24
N ASN A 25 -13.79 0.31 -9.37
CA ASN A 25 -14.10 -0.53 -10.53
C ASN A 25 -15.17 0.11 -11.42
N GLU A 26 -15.63 -0.62 -12.44
CA GLU A 26 -16.58 -0.16 -13.47
C GLU A 26 -17.94 0.30 -12.93
N ILE A 27 -18.28 -0.06 -11.70
CA ILE A 27 -19.50 0.36 -11.01
C ILE A 27 -19.19 1.48 -10.02
N GLY A 28 -18.18 1.27 -9.16
CA GLY A 28 -17.84 2.19 -8.08
C GLY A 28 -17.33 3.55 -8.58
N LEU A 29 -16.54 3.57 -9.65
CA LEU A 29 -16.02 4.82 -10.20
C LEU A 29 -17.15 5.73 -10.73
N PRO A 30 -18.09 5.25 -11.58
CA PRO A 30 -19.27 6.03 -11.95
C PRO A 30 -20.09 6.53 -10.76
N LEU A 31 -20.31 5.69 -9.74
CA LEU A 31 -21.04 6.11 -8.53
C LEU A 31 -20.33 7.25 -7.80
N THR A 32 -18.99 7.21 -7.73
CA THR A 32 -18.21 8.33 -7.19
C THR A 32 -18.43 9.58 -8.03
N LEU A 33 -18.36 9.49 -9.35
CA LEU A 33 -18.52 10.64 -10.25
C LEU A 33 -19.93 11.25 -10.20
N LEU A 34 -20.97 10.45 -9.96
CA LEU A 34 -22.34 10.95 -9.78
C LEU A 34 -22.50 11.85 -8.53
N ASP A 35 -21.57 11.78 -7.57
CA ASP A 35 -21.51 12.68 -6.41
C ASP A 35 -20.83 14.04 -6.73
N LEU A 36 -20.39 14.27 -7.99
CA LEU A 36 -19.82 15.56 -8.40
C LEU A 36 -20.84 16.69 -8.27
N LYS A 37 -20.36 17.83 -7.78
CA LYS A 37 -21.12 19.08 -7.64
C LYS A 37 -20.36 20.18 -8.36
N SER A 38 -21.07 21.22 -8.81
CA SER A 38 -20.48 22.40 -9.45
C SER A 38 -19.44 23.12 -8.59
N SER A 39 -19.45 22.90 -7.27
CA SER A 39 -18.45 23.45 -6.34
C SER A 39 -17.13 22.68 -6.32
N HIS A 40 -17.07 21.45 -6.81
CA HIS A 40 -15.82 20.68 -6.85
C HIS A 40 -14.92 21.21 -7.96
N GLN A 41 -13.65 21.39 -7.64
CA GLN A 41 -12.62 21.87 -8.56
C GLN A 41 -11.68 20.76 -9.01
N TRP A 42 -11.52 19.73 -8.18
CA TRP A 42 -10.74 18.53 -8.48
C TRP A 42 -11.46 17.26 -8.03
N ALA A 43 -11.17 16.15 -8.71
CA ALA A 43 -11.57 14.82 -8.31
C ALA A 43 -10.36 13.89 -8.25
N VAL A 44 -10.15 13.21 -7.12
CA VAL A 44 -9.06 12.24 -6.92
C VAL A 44 -9.64 10.83 -6.96
N LEU A 45 -9.46 10.18 -8.10
CA LEU A 45 -10.12 8.92 -8.41
C LEU A 45 -9.13 7.76 -8.38
N GLU A 46 -9.48 6.69 -7.66
CA GLU A 46 -8.73 5.44 -7.67
C GLU A 46 -9.29 4.52 -8.76
N LEU A 47 -8.40 3.96 -9.59
CA LEU A 47 -8.77 3.03 -10.66
C LEU A 47 -8.16 1.66 -10.33
N GLY A 48 -9.03 0.68 -10.10
CA GLY A 48 -8.68 -0.72 -9.84
C GLY A 48 -8.89 -1.59 -11.08
N MET A 49 -8.25 -2.75 -11.10
CA MET A 49 -8.36 -3.71 -12.20
C MET A 49 -8.09 -5.12 -11.70
N ASN A 50 -8.82 -6.08 -12.25
CA ASN A 50 -8.59 -7.50 -12.13
C ASN A 50 -8.26 -8.11 -13.50
N ARG A 51 -8.66 -7.48 -14.61
CA ARG A 51 -8.45 -7.97 -15.97
C ARG A 51 -7.92 -6.87 -16.90
N PRO A 52 -7.31 -7.24 -18.04
CA PRO A 52 -6.91 -6.27 -19.06
C PRO A 52 -8.11 -5.49 -19.61
N GLY A 53 -7.91 -4.22 -19.94
CA GLY A 53 -8.94 -3.32 -20.47
C GLY A 53 -9.80 -2.61 -19.42
N GLU A 54 -9.76 -3.03 -18.16
CA GLU A 54 -10.57 -2.39 -17.11
C GLU A 54 -10.05 -0.97 -16.79
N ILE A 55 -8.73 -0.75 -16.71
CA ILE A 55 -8.18 0.61 -16.52
C ILE A 55 -8.46 1.49 -17.74
N ASP A 56 -8.34 0.92 -18.94
CA ASP A 56 -8.69 1.61 -20.18
C ASP A 56 -10.14 2.12 -20.15
N ARG A 57 -11.08 1.22 -19.77
CA ARG A 57 -12.50 1.56 -19.63
C ARG A 57 -12.76 2.61 -18.56
N LEU A 58 -12.10 2.50 -17.40
CA LEU A 58 -12.21 3.50 -16.33
C LEU A 58 -11.64 4.85 -16.76
N GLY A 59 -10.53 4.85 -17.49
CA GLY A 59 -9.92 6.04 -18.06
C GLY A 59 -10.80 6.73 -19.11
N GLU A 60 -11.58 5.98 -19.88
CA GLU A 60 -12.61 6.55 -20.76
C GLU A 60 -13.72 7.27 -19.98
N ILE A 61 -14.08 6.74 -18.81
CA ILE A 61 -15.13 7.32 -17.97
C ILE A 61 -14.64 8.59 -17.28
N CYS A 62 -13.42 8.60 -16.73
CA CYS A 62 -12.94 9.73 -15.92
C CYS A 62 -12.10 10.77 -16.68
N ILE A 63 -11.55 10.43 -17.84
CA ILE A 63 -10.81 11.34 -18.74
C ILE A 63 -9.77 12.20 -17.97
N PRO A 64 -8.75 11.57 -17.34
CA PRO A 64 -7.95 12.22 -16.32
C PRO A 64 -7.05 13.34 -16.86
N ASP A 65 -6.96 14.44 -16.12
CA ASP A 65 -5.97 15.51 -16.33
C ASP A 65 -4.55 15.06 -15.94
N ILE A 66 -4.46 14.28 -14.86
CA ILE A 66 -3.21 13.76 -14.30
C ILE A 66 -3.41 12.27 -14.03
N GLY A 67 -2.54 11.43 -14.58
CA GLY A 67 -2.54 9.99 -14.33
C GLY A 67 -1.33 9.58 -13.49
N VAL A 68 -1.57 8.94 -12.34
CA VAL A 68 -0.52 8.51 -11.41
C VAL A 68 -0.37 6.98 -11.45
N ILE A 69 0.85 6.48 -11.67
CA ILE A 69 1.18 5.05 -11.48
C ILE A 69 2.23 4.92 -10.38
N THR A 70 1.86 4.25 -9.29
CA THR A 70 2.68 4.18 -8.07
C THR A 70 3.74 3.10 -8.09
N ASN A 71 3.40 1.90 -8.59
CA ASN A 71 4.28 0.74 -8.68
C ASN A 71 3.61 -0.36 -9.52
N ILE A 72 4.40 -1.36 -9.89
CA ILE A 72 3.95 -2.60 -10.51
C ILE A 72 4.44 -3.78 -9.66
N GLY A 73 3.57 -4.27 -8.79
CA GLY A 73 3.79 -5.46 -7.95
C GLY A 73 2.93 -6.66 -8.37
N SER A 74 3.12 -7.77 -7.67
CA SER A 74 2.46 -9.07 -7.93
C SER A 74 1.02 -9.12 -7.39
N ALA A 75 0.16 -8.20 -7.81
CA ALA A 75 -1.26 -8.21 -7.47
C ALA A 75 -2.10 -8.59 -8.71
N HIS A 76 -3.25 -9.24 -8.50
CA HIS A 76 -4.19 -9.61 -9.57
C HIS A 76 -3.59 -10.52 -10.65
N LEU A 77 -2.58 -11.34 -10.29
CA LEU A 77 -1.89 -12.22 -11.24
C LEU A 77 -2.84 -13.23 -11.89
N GLU A 78 -3.86 -13.70 -11.16
CA GLU A 78 -4.85 -14.64 -11.70
C GLU A 78 -5.57 -14.09 -12.93
N GLY A 79 -6.05 -12.84 -12.86
CA GLY A 79 -6.82 -12.25 -13.96
C GLY A 79 -5.96 -11.59 -15.04
N LEU A 80 -4.69 -11.29 -14.74
CA LEU A 80 -3.76 -10.60 -15.66
C LEU A 80 -2.68 -11.53 -16.23
N GLY A 81 -2.58 -12.75 -15.74
CA GLY A 81 -1.69 -13.82 -16.19
C GLY A 81 -0.22 -13.67 -15.76
N SER A 82 0.31 -12.44 -15.67
CA SER A 82 1.72 -12.22 -15.30
C SER A 82 1.98 -10.81 -14.79
N ILE A 83 3.18 -10.59 -14.23
CA ILE A 83 3.63 -9.25 -13.85
C ILE A 83 3.71 -8.29 -15.04
N GLU A 84 4.00 -8.80 -16.24
CA GLU A 84 3.94 -8.02 -17.49
C GLU A 84 2.51 -7.67 -17.86
N GLY A 85 1.56 -8.59 -17.63
CA GLY A 85 0.13 -8.31 -17.72
C GLY A 85 -0.31 -7.19 -16.78
N VAL A 86 0.14 -7.22 -15.52
CA VAL A 86 -0.10 -6.13 -14.55
C VAL A 86 0.47 -4.80 -15.03
N MET A 87 1.70 -4.81 -15.52
CA MET A 87 2.34 -3.61 -16.08
C MET A 87 1.53 -3.04 -17.25
N ASN A 88 1.18 -3.88 -18.22
CA ASN A 88 0.48 -3.45 -19.43
C ASN A 88 -0.91 -2.90 -19.09
N ALA A 89 -1.65 -3.57 -18.20
CA ALA A 89 -2.98 -3.13 -17.78
C ALA A 89 -2.93 -1.81 -16.98
N LYS A 90 -1.98 -1.64 -16.05
CA LYS A 90 -1.78 -0.32 -15.40
C LYS A 90 -1.39 0.77 -16.40
N GLY A 91 -0.60 0.42 -17.40
CA GLY A 91 -0.16 1.32 -18.47
C GLY A 91 -1.28 1.83 -19.37
N GLU A 92 -2.46 1.18 -19.38
CA GLU A 92 -3.64 1.66 -20.11
C GLU A 92 -4.03 3.08 -19.71
N LEU A 93 -3.84 3.44 -18.43
CA LEU A 93 -4.09 4.79 -17.91
C LEU A 93 -3.37 5.86 -18.74
N LEU A 94 -2.14 5.58 -19.17
CA LEU A 94 -1.32 6.56 -19.88
C LEU A 94 -1.87 6.91 -21.26
N LYS A 95 -2.72 6.06 -21.84
CA LYS A 95 -3.41 6.35 -23.10
C LYS A 95 -4.63 7.25 -22.91
N ARG A 96 -5.21 7.24 -21.70
CA ARG A 96 -6.48 7.92 -21.38
C ARG A 96 -6.31 9.29 -20.72
N ILE A 97 -5.10 9.63 -20.26
CA ILE A 97 -4.79 11.00 -19.86
C ILE A 97 -5.03 11.95 -21.04
N LYS A 98 -5.80 13.01 -20.81
CA LYS A 98 -6.19 13.98 -21.86
C LYS A 98 -4.97 14.60 -22.57
N PRO A 99 -5.14 15.14 -23.80
CA PRO A 99 -4.09 15.93 -24.44
C PRO A 99 -3.67 17.11 -23.55
N GLY A 100 -2.35 17.30 -23.39
CA GLY A 100 -1.77 18.30 -22.47
C GLY A 100 -1.81 17.92 -20.98
N GLY A 101 -2.36 16.75 -20.63
CA GLY A 101 -2.31 16.22 -19.27
C GLY A 101 -0.98 15.50 -18.96
N THR A 102 -0.71 15.30 -17.66
CA THR A 102 0.59 14.84 -17.16
C THR A 102 0.53 13.40 -16.66
N ALA A 103 1.52 12.58 -17.05
CA ALA A 103 1.75 11.28 -16.43
C ALA A 103 2.71 11.43 -15.25
N VAL A 104 2.31 10.98 -14.07
CA VAL A 104 3.12 11.00 -12.83
C VAL A 104 3.56 9.58 -12.51
N LEU A 105 4.86 9.31 -12.65
CA LEU A 105 5.41 7.96 -12.63
C LEU A 105 6.49 7.80 -11.56
N ASN A 106 6.50 6.64 -10.91
CA ASN A 106 7.54 6.29 -9.94
C ASN A 106 8.87 5.96 -10.65
N ALA A 107 9.92 6.71 -10.37
CA ALA A 107 11.26 6.49 -10.92
C ALA A 107 12.05 5.37 -10.21
N ASP A 108 11.57 4.89 -9.05
CA ASP A 108 12.22 3.82 -8.31
C ASP A 108 11.77 2.42 -8.78
N ASP A 109 10.72 2.35 -9.61
CA ASP A 109 10.18 1.10 -10.15
C ASP A 109 10.57 0.96 -11.63
N SER A 110 11.45 -0.01 -11.92
CA SER A 110 11.97 -0.25 -13.26
C SER A 110 10.90 -0.61 -14.30
N ARG A 111 9.79 -1.22 -13.88
CA ARG A 111 8.67 -1.56 -14.77
C ARG A 111 7.85 -0.31 -15.09
N VAL A 112 7.71 0.59 -14.12
CA VAL A 112 7.05 1.89 -14.33
C VAL A 112 7.91 2.78 -15.24
N LEU A 113 9.23 2.78 -15.06
CA LEU A 113 10.17 3.42 -15.99
C LEU A 113 10.06 2.84 -17.40
N TYR A 114 9.92 1.52 -17.54
CA TYR A 114 9.73 0.93 -18.86
C TYR A 114 8.43 1.41 -19.55
N LEU A 115 7.33 1.59 -18.81
CA LEU A 115 6.09 2.15 -19.36
C LEU A 115 6.27 3.57 -19.93
N SER A 116 7.14 4.39 -19.33
CA SER A 116 7.37 5.75 -19.81
C SER A 116 7.99 5.78 -21.21
N THR A 117 8.78 4.77 -21.56
CA THR A 117 9.37 4.65 -22.91
C THR A 117 8.33 4.37 -24.01
N LYS A 118 7.12 3.97 -23.61
CA LYS A 118 6.01 3.62 -24.52
C LYS A 118 5.04 4.76 -24.78
N VAL A 119 5.27 5.95 -24.20
CA VAL A 119 4.35 7.08 -24.32
C VAL A 119 5.04 8.32 -24.87
N SER A 120 4.35 9.04 -25.74
CA SER A 120 4.84 10.27 -26.37
C SER A 120 4.48 11.55 -25.60
N ARG A 121 4.13 11.43 -24.32
CA ARG A 121 3.70 12.55 -23.45
C ARG A 121 4.75 12.90 -22.42
N GLU A 122 4.65 14.11 -21.87
CA GLU A 122 5.47 14.52 -20.75
C GLU A 122 5.21 13.61 -19.53
N VAL A 123 6.31 13.12 -18.96
CA VAL A 123 6.32 12.30 -17.76
C VAL A 123 7.00 13.06 -16.65
N PHE A 124 6.29 13.17 -15.53
CA PHE A 124 6.75 13.79 -14.31
C PHE A 124 7.11 12.70 -13.30
N TYR A 125 8.40 12.59 -12.97
CA TYR A 125 8.89 11.52 -12.11
C TYR A 125 8.93 11.90 -10.64
N PHE A 126 8.54 10.96 -9.78
CA PHE A 126 8.73 11.01 -8.33
C PHE A 126 9.50 9.80 -7.83
N GLY A 127 10.17 9.91 -6.68
CA GLY A 127 10.89 8.78 -6.08
C GLY A 127 12.11 9.23 -5.28
N LEU A 128 12.86 8.28 -4.73
CA LEU A 128 14.14 8.49 -4.07
C LEU A 128 15.27 8.70 -5.07
N SER A 129 15.13 8.10 -6.26
CA SER A 129 16.07 8.22 -7.38
C SER A 129 16.43 9.67 -7.70
N LYS A 130 17.68 9.88 -8.12
CA LYS A 130 18.18 11.19 -8.57
C LYS A 130 17.48 11.70 -9.83
N ASP A 131 16.87 10.81 -10.60
CA ASP A 131 16.19 11.13 -11.86
C ASP A 131 14.74 11.60 -11.63
N ALA A 132 14.24 11.55 -10.39
CA ALA A 132 12.94 12.09 -10.02
C ALA A 132 12.99 13.61 -9.78
N ARG A 133 11.93 14.32 -10.19
CA ARG A 133 11.76 15.75 -9.92
C ARG A 133 11.29 16.03 -8.49
N ILE A 134 10.48 15.13 -7.93
CA ILE A 134 9.99 15.22 -6.54
C ILE A 134 10.60 14.07 -5.76
N ARG A 135 11.36 14.41 -4.72
CA ARG A 135 12.19 13.45 -4.00
C ARG A 135 12.06 13.57 -2.49
N ALA A 136 12.32 12.47 -1.80
CA ALA A 136 12.60 12.49 -0.37
C ALA A 136 14.09 12.33 -0.13
N LEU A 137 14.62 13.15 0.77
CA LEU A 137 16.00 13.11 1.25
C LEU A 137 15.98 12.92 2.76
N ASP A 138 17.09 12.41 3.32
CA ASP A 138 17.27 12.27 4.77
C ASP A 138 16.09 11.54 5.46
N VAL A 139 15.61 10.46 4.82
CA VAL A 139 14.49 9.67 5.32
C VAL A 139 14.88 9.01 6.64
N ASN A 140 14.10 9.27 7.68
CA ASN A 140 14.27 8.70 9.00
C ASN A 140 12.95 8.10 9.48
N GLU A 141 13.00 6.85 9.94
CA GLU A 141 11.85 6.13 10.47
C GLU A 141 12.00 5.99 11.98
N THR A 142 10.99 6.42 12.73
CA THR A 142 10.97 6.37 14.19
C THR A 142 9.65 5.77 14.68
N ALA A 143 9.56 5.49 15.98
CA ALA A 143 8.30 5.08 16.60
C ALA A 143 7.18 6.15 16.43
N ALA A 144 7.53 7.43 16.31
CA ALA A 144 6.57 8.52 16.13
C ALA A 144 6.03 8.63 14.70
N GLY A 145 6.70 8.01 13.72
CA GLY A 145 6.36 8.08 12.30
C GLY A 145 7.60 8.25 11.43
N ILE A 146 7.39 8.77 10.23
CA ILE A 146 8.44 8.95 9.21
C ILE A 146 8.68 10.44 8.99
N SER A 147 9.94 10.86 9.05
CA SER A 147 10.36 12.21 8.69
C SER A 147 11.29 12.20 7.49
N PHE A 148 11.19 13.20 6.61
CA PHE A 148 12.12 13.38 5.49
C PHE A 148 12.11 14.82 5.00
N THR A 149 13.14 15.21 4.25
CA THR A 149 13.16 16.48 3.51
C THR A 149 12.52 16.25 2.14
N LEU A 150 11.35 16.86 1.88
CA LEU A 150 10.73 16.90 0.57
C LEU A 150 11.48 17.89 -0.31
N ALA A 151 12.13 17.39 -1.35
CA ALA A 151 12.77 18.20 -2.38
C ALA A 151 11.81 18.39 -3.54
N LEU A 152 11.31 19.62 -3.66
CA LEU A 152 10.62 20.15 -4.84
C LEU A 152 11.66 20.75 -5.80
N PRO A 153 11.31 21.09 -7.06
CA PRO A 153 12.27 21.63 -8.00
C PRO A 153 12.91 22.96 -7.54
N GLU A 154 12.14 23.83 -6.90
CA GLU A 154 12.59 25.17 -6.46
C GLU A 154 12.99 25.24 -4.99
N GLU A 155 12.55 24.29 -4.16
CA GLU A 155 12.68 24.41 -2.70
C GLU A 155 12.72 23.06 -1.98
N ARG A 156 13.04 23.12 -0.68
CA ARG A 156 13.15 21.96 0.19
C ARG A 156 12.49 22.27 1.51
N ILE A 157 11.63 21.36 1.96
CA ILE A 157 10.86 21.53 3.20
C ILE A 157 10.89 20.23 4.02
N PRO A 158 10.93 20.30 5.35
CA PRO A 158 10.80 19.12 6.19
C PRO A 158 9.36 18.61 6.19
N ILE A 159 9.17 17.29 6.19
CA ILE A 159 7.88 16.61 6.31
C ILE A 159 7.92 15.63 7.49
N GLU A 160 6.85 15.59 8.27
CA GLU A 160 6.61 14.63 9.35
C GLU A 160 5.29 13.88 9.13
N LEU A 161 5.37 12.63 8.71
CA LEU A 161 4.21 11.77 8.51
C LEU A 161 3.96 10.92 9.77
N ARG A 162 2.73 10.98 10.29
CA ARG A 162 2.26 10.13 11.39
C ARG A 162 1.82 8.75 10.90
N VAL A 163 2.69 8.10 10.15
CA VAL A 163 2.48 6.79 9.51
C VAL A 163 3.73 5.95 9.65
N HIS A 164 3.62 4.63 9.48
CA HIS A 164 4.77 3.72 9.56
C HIS A 164 4.95 2.92 8.26
N GLY A 165 6.19 2.51 8.01
CA GLY A 165 6.63 1.77 6.82
C GLY A 165 7.16 2.68 5.71
N GLY A 166 8.44 2.52 5.35
CA GLY A 166 9.12 3.36 4.35
C GLY A 166 8.44 3.48 2.98
N PHE A 167 7.62 2.51 2.57
CA PHE A 167 6.82 2.61 1.34
C PHE A 167 5.80 3.76 1.35
N MET A 168 5.45 4.28 2.53
CA MET A 168 4.59 5.46 2.67
C MET A 168 5.25 6.73 2.11
N VAL A 169 6.58 6.81 2.11
CA VAL A 169 7.31 7.94 1.51
C VAL A 169 7.01 8.03 0.01
N SER A 170 7.08 6.91 -0.70
CA SER A 170 6.76 6.87 -2.15
C SER A 170 5.33 7.34 -2.42
N ASN A 171 4.36 6.95 -1.58
CA ASN A 171 2.97 7.42 -1.69
C ASN A 171 2.85 8.93 -1.43
N ALA A 172 3.59 9.47 -0.46
CA ALA A 172 3.62 10.90 -0.17
C ALA A 172 4.25 11.70 -1.32
N LEU A 173 5.31 11.19 -1.94
CA LEU A 173 5.96 11.81 -3.11
C LEU A 173 5.03 11.81 -4.33
N ALA A 174 4.25 10.76 -4.55
CA ALA A 174 3.22 10.74 -5.58
C ALA A 174 2.15 11.82 -5.34
N ALA A 175 1.68 11.96 -4.10
CA ALA A 175 0.70 12.99 -3.73
C ALA A 175 1.28 14.41 -3.84
N ALA A 176 2.51 14.62 -3.39
CA ALA A 176 3.24 15.88 -3.52
C ALA A 176 3.42 16.27 -4.99
N SER A 177 3.69 15.31 -5.87
CA SER A 177 3.82 15.55 -7.32
C SER A 177 2.51 16.09 -7.91
N VAL A 178 1.36 15.53 -7.52
CA VAL A 178 0.06 16.06 -7.95
C VAL A 178 -0.15 17.48 -7.42
N GLY A 179 0.10 17.72 -6.12
CA GLY A 179 -0.01 19.05 -5.52
C GLY A 179 0.86 20.10 -6.23
N TYR A 180 2.10 19.73 -6.55
CA TYR A 180 3.05 20.58 -7.27
C TYR A 180 2.55 20.90 -8.69
N ILE A 181 2.12 19.89 -9.45
CA ILE A 181 1.63 20.07 -10.84
C ILE A 181 0.43 21.01 -10.91
N ILE A 182 -0.46 20.99 -9.91
CA ILE A 182 -1.63 21.87 -9.86
C ILE A 182 -1.34 23.23 -9.20
N GLY A 183 -0.07 23.51 -8.87
CA GLY A 183 0.39 24.80 -8.37
C GLY A 183 0.14 25.07 -6.89
N LEU A 184 0.03 24.03 -6.05
CA LEU A 184 0.06 24.21 -4.60
C LEU A 184 1.46 24.66 -4.15
N SER A 185 1.50 25.52 -3.13
CA SER A 185 2.73 25.88 -2.44
C SER A 185 3.31 24.67 -1.68
N SER A 186 4.59 24.72 -1.36
CA SER A 186 5.22 23.69 -0.52
C SER A 186 4.56 23.58 0.85
N GLU A 187 4.12 24.69 1.43
CA GLU A 187 3.40 24.71 2.71
C GLU A 187 2.03 24.04 2.62
N GLU A 188 1.28 24.24 1.53
CA GLU A 188 0.01 23.55 1.30
C GLU A 188 0.22 22.04 1.11
N ILE A 189 1.24 21.64 0.34
CA ILE A 189 1.61 20.23 0.17
C ILE A 189 1.99 19.61 1.51
N LYS A 190 2.86 20.27 2.29
CA LYS A 190 3.24 19.86 3.64
C LYS A 190 2.01 19.68 4.51
N ALA A 191 1.16 20.69 4.62
CA ALA A 191 -0.03 20.66 5.46
C ALA A 191 -0.94 19.47 5.10
N GLY A 192 -1.17 19.22 3.81
CA GLY A 192 -1.98 18.08 3.38
C GLY A 192 -1.34 16.72 3.65
N LEU A 193 -0.03 16.58 3.49
CA LEU A 193 0.70 15.35 3.81
C LEU A 193 0.72 15.06 5.31
N GLU A 194 0.95 16.08 6.15
CA GLU A 194 1.03 15.92 7.61
C GLU A 194 -0.35 15.79 8.27
N TYR A 195 -1.40 16.28 7.61
CA TYR A 195 -2.78 16.06 8.04
C TYR A 195 -3.26 14.62 7.79
N PHE A 196 -2.68 13.92 6.81
CA PHE A 196 -3.10 12.56 6.44
C PHE A 196 -3.12 11.63 7.65
N GLN A 197 -4.22 10.89 7.80
CA GLN A 197 -4.36 9.83 8.79
C GLN A 197 -4.38 8.46 8.09
N PRO A 198 -3.70 7.45 8.64
CA PRO A 198 -3.81 6.07 8.19
C PRO A 198 -5.26 5.62 7.97
N VAL A 199 -5.48 4.84 6.90
CA VAL A 199 -6.79 4.23 6.61
C VAL A 199 -6.96 2.99 7.48
N LYS A 200 -8.17 2.72 8.00
CA LYS A 200 -8.46 1.48 8.76
C LYS A 200 -7.95 0.25 8.00
N GLY A 201 -7.23 -0.64 8.68
CA GLY A 201 -6.56 -1.80 8.08
C GLY A 201 -5.32 -1.52 7.23
N ARG A 202 -4.67 -0.34 7.29
CA ARG A 202 -3.46 0.01 6.53
C ARG A 202 -2.34 0.50 7.47
N ILE A 203 -1.63 -0.43 8.10
CA ILE A 203 -0.54 -0.18 9.07
C ILE A 203 -1.01 0.78 10.18
N ASN A 204 -2.16 0.47 10.81
CA ASN A 204 -2.56 1.18 12.02
C ASN A 204 -1.96 0.49 13.23
N ILE A 205 -1.23 1.22 14.07
CA ILE A 205 -0.73 0.67 15.32
C ILE A 205 -1.77 0.90 16.40
N VAL A 206 -2.15 -0.17 17.10
CA VAL A 206 -3.10 -0.13 18.21
C VAL A 206 -2.52 -0.86 19.40
N ASP A 207 -2.53 -0.22 20.57
CA ASP A 207 -2.07 -0.83 21.80
C ASP A 207 -3.15 -1.71 22.41
N VAL A 208 -2.81 -2.96 22.71
CA VAL A 208 -3.71 -3.95 23.30
C VAL A 208 -2.97 -4.72 24.37
N ARG A 209 -3.44 -4.63 25.62
CA ARG A 209 -2.89 -5.39 26.77
C ARG A 209 -1.37 -5.22 26.95
N GLY A 210 -0.84 -4.06 26.58
CA GLY A 210 0.60 -3.74 26.65
C GLY A 210 1.42 -4.20 25.45
N ALA A 211 0.82 -4.83 24.44
CA ALA A 211 1.45 -5.15 23.16
C ALA A 211 1.00 -4.18 22.05
N HIS A 212 1.77 -4.10 20.97
CA HIS A 212 1.53 -3.23 19.82
C HIS A 212 1.01 -4.05 18.64
N ILE A 213 -0.20 -3.77 18.18
CA ILE A 213 -0.83 -4.47 17.05
C ILE A 213 -0.73 -3.61 15.80
N ILE A 214 -0.01 -4.07 14.79
CA ILE A 214 0.01 -3.51 13.44
C ILE A 214 -1.17 -4.10 12.65
N ASP A 215 -2.27 -3.36 12.56
CA ASP A 215 -3.45 -3.68 11.76
C ASP A 215 -3.24 -3.29 10.30
N ASP A 216 -2.88 -4.28 9.47
CA ASP A 216 -2.76 -4.15 8.01
C ASP A 216 -3.73 -5.09 7.27
N THR A 217 -4.93 -5.24 7.84
CA THR A 217 -5.95 -6.22 7.44
C THR A 217 -6.77 -5.84 6.20
N TYR A 218 -6.55 -4.66 5.61
CA TYR A 218 -7.37 -4.18 4.49
C TYR A 218 -7.25 -5.07 3.25
N ASN A 219 -6.02 -5.44 2.86
CA ASN A 219 -5.77 -6.37 1.77
C ASN A 219 -4.31 -6.87 1.83
N ALA A 220 -4.01 -7.94 1.09
CA ALA A 220 -2.67 -8.50 0.95
C ALA A 220 -2.36 -8.89 -0.50
N ASN A 221 -1.09 -8.75 -0.85
CA ASN A 221 -0.41 -9.27 -2.02
C ASN A 221 1.08 -9.45 -1.63
N PRO A 222 1.88 -10.20 -2.40
CA PRO A 222 3.25 -10.55 -2.03
C PRO A 222 4.13 -9.34 -1.68
N SER A 223 4.14 -8.31 -2.53
CA SER A 223 4.95 -7.10 -2.31
C SER A 223 4.51 -6.33 -1.04
N SER A 224 3.20 -6.27 -0.76
CA SER A 224 2.69 -5.62 0.45
C SER A 224 2.93 -6.45 1.72
N MET A 225 2.91 -7.78 1.64
CA MET A 225 3.25 -8.66 2.76
C MET A 225 4.73 -8.49 3.13
N GLU A 226 5.61 -8.47 2.13
CA GLU A 226 7.03 -8.20 2.35
C GLU A 226 7.26 -6.86 3.04
N ALA A 227 6.64 -5.79 2.52
CA ALA A 227 6.76 -4.46 3.12
C ALA A 227 6.24 -4.41 4.56
N ALA A 228 5.13 -5.10 4.85
CA ALA A 228 4.57 -5.18 6.21
C ALA A 228 5.49 -5.97 7.16
N ILE A 229 6.07 -7.09 6.71
CA ILE A 229 7.03 -7.88 7.51
C ILE A 229 8.30 -7.06 7.81
N ARG A 230 8.83 -6.34 6.82
CA ARG A 230 9.96 -5.41 7.04
C ARG A 230 9.62 -4.31 8.05
N THR A 231 8.39 -3.78 7.98
CA THR A 231 7.89 -2.78 8.94
C THR A 231 7.82 -3.36 10.34
N LEU A 232 7.28 -4.58 10.51
CA LEU A 232 7.30 -5.30 11.79
C LEU A 232 8.72 -5.45 12.34
N SER A 233 9.66 -5.90 11.50
CA SER A 233 11.06 -6.09 11.89
C SER A 233 11.75 -4.81 12.36
N SER A 234 11.44 -3.68 11.71
CA SER A 234 11.92 -2.35 12.10
C SER A 234 11.33 -1.92 13.45
N LEU A 235 10.00 -1.95 13.57
CA LEU A 235 9.29 -1.43 14.75
C LEU A 235 9.51 -2.26 16.01
N LYS A 236 9.57 -3.60 15.88
CA LYS A 236 9.78 -4.46 17.05
C LYS A 236 11.15 -4.22 17.70
N GLY A 237 12.15 -3.81 16.91
CA GLY A 237 13.55 -3.75 17.36
C GLY A 237 13.98 -5.07 17.99
N SER A 238 14.36 -5.01 19.28
CA SER A 238 14.77 -6.18 20.08
C SER A 238 13.60 -6.93 20.73
N ASN A 239 12.37 -6.43 20.65
CA ASN A 239 11.19 -7.13 21.16
C ASN A 239 10.79 -8.30 20.25
N ARG A 240 9.89 -9.15 20.76
CA ARG A 240 9.34 -10.27 19.99
C ARG A 240 8.37 -9.74 18.93
N GLY A 241 8.52 -10.25 17.72
CA GLY A 241 7.59 -10.01 16.61
C GLY A 241 6.74 -11.24 16.36
N ILE A 242 5.45 -11.07 16.13
CA ILE A 242 4.49 -12.11 15.78
C ILE A 242 3.86 -11.74 14.43
N LEU A 243 3.74 -12.70 13.52
CA LEU A 243 3.00 -12.56 12.27
C LEU A 243 1.75 -13.41 12.31
N VAL A 244 0.60 -12.79 12.04
CA VAL A 244 -0.68 -13.44 11.81
C VAL A 244 -1.07 -13.22 10.35
N ALA A 245 -0.91 -14.26 9.54
CA ALA A 245 -1.08 -14.22 8.09
C ALA A 245 -2.35 -14.96 7.64
N GLY A 246 -3.15 -14.30 6.82
CA GLY A 246 -4.19 -14.90 6.00
C GLY A 246 -3.76 -15.00 4.54
N ASP A 247 -4.51 -15.77 3.74
CA ASP A 247 -4.21 -15.92 2.31
C ASP A 247 -4.14 -14.58 1.56
N MET A 248 -3.24 -14.55 0.57
CA MET A 248 -3.17 -13.60 -0.52
C MET A 248 -3.97 -14.16 -1.71
N LEU A 249 -5.06 -13.50 -2.06
CA LEU A 249 -5.97 -13.94 -3.14
C LEU A 249 -5.57 -13.35 -4.49
N GLU A 250 -6.21 -13.85 -5.56
CA GLU A 250 -6.03 -13.39 -6.94
C GLU A 250 -4.61 -13.64 -7.49
N LEU A 251 -3.95 -14.70 -7.01
CA LEU A 251 -2.59 -15.09 -7.44
C LEU A 251 -2.56 -16.23 -8.47
N GLY A 252 -3.68 -16.96 -8.66
CA GLY A 252 -3.76 -18.06 -9.63
C GLY A 252 -2.73 -19.15 -9.37
N GLU A 253 -2.08 -19.65 -10.42
CA GLU A 253 -1.04 -20.69 -10.32
C GLU A 253 0.18 -20.29 -9.47
N TYR A 254 0.40 -18.99 -9.26
CA TYR A 254 1.50 -18.50 -8.44
C TYR A 254 1.20 -18.55 -6.94
N ALA A 255 -0.05 -18.81 -6.53
CA ALA A 255 -0.47 -18.71 -5.14
C ALA A 255 0.42 -19.53 -4.21
N GLU A 256 0.61 -20.83 -4.46
CA GLU A 256 1.40 -21.69 -3.58
C GLU A 256 2.84 -21.20 -3.42
N SER A 257 3.52 -20.91 -4.53
CA SER A 257 4.92 -20.45 -4.50
C SER A 257 5.09 -19.11 -3.79
N MET A 258 4.17 -18.16 -4.00
CA MET A 258 4.23 -16.84 -3.36
C MET A 258 3.91 -16.93 -1.86
N HIS A 259 2.98 -17.78 -1.44
CA HIS A 259 2.73 -18.04 -0.02
C HIS A 259 3.94 -18.68 0.66
N ARG A 260 4.60 -19.63 -0.03
CA ARG A 260 5.85 -20.23 0.46
C ARG A 260 6.93 -19.17 0.69
N GLU A 261 7.12 -18.23 -0.24
CA GLU A 261 8.09 -17.15 -0.08
C GLU A 261 7.78 -16.24 1.12
N ILE A 262 6.50 -15.99 1.43
CA ILE A 262 6.11 -15.26 2.65
C ILE A 262 6.51 -16.03 3.91
N GLY A 263 6.35 -17.35 3.91
CA GLY A 263 6.87 -18.22 4.94
C GLY A 263 8.37 -18.05 5.14
N SER A 264 9.14 -18.19 4.07
CA SER A 264 10.60 -18.05 4.09
C SER A 264 11.05 -16.66 4.55
N LEU A 265 10.39 -15.60 4.07
CA LEU A 265 10.66 -14.24 4.53
C LEU A 265 10.37 -14.04 6.02
N SER A 266 9.30 -14.64 6.54
CA SER A 266 8.93 -14.54 7.94
C SER A 266 10.01 -15.15 8.86
N ALA A 267 10.60 -16.28 8.46
CA ALA A 267 11.68 -16.93 9.17
C ALA A 267 12.96 -16.09 9.17
N ARG A 268 13.37 -15.60 7.98
CA ARG A 268 14.54 -14.71 7.81
C ARG A 268 14.40 -13.38 8.58
N SER A 269 13.18 -12.98 8.91
CA SER A 269 12.88 -11.75 9.64
C SER A 269 12.90 -11.90 11.17
N ASN A 270 13.32 -13.05 11.70
CA ASN A 270 13.36 -13.35 13.14
C ASN A 270 12.02 -13.08 13.83
N ILE A 271 10.93 -13.52 13.19
CA ILE A 271 9.59 -13.51 13.77
C ILE A 271 9.52 -14.65 14.78
N ALA A 272 9.16 -14.34 16.02
CA ALA A 272 9.12 -15.29 17.12
C ALA A 272 8.01 -16.32 16.92
N LYS A 273 6.79 -15.90 16.53
CA LYS A 273 5.65 -16.79 16.30
C LYS A 273 4.92 -16.47 15.00
N LEU A 274 4.57 -17.50 14.24
CA LEU A 274 3.86 -17.40 12.97
C LEU A 274 2.50 -18.10 13.08
N TYR A 275 1.42 -17.33 13.03
CA TYR A 275 0.04 -17.81 12.95
C TYR A 275 -0.45 -17.71 11.52
N ILE A 276 -1.06 -18.78 11.00
CA ILE A 276 -1.45 -18.87 9.60
C ILE A 276 -2.87 -19.43 9.49
N THR A 277 -3.70 -18.80 8.66
CA THR A 277 -5.06 -19.27 8.36
C THR A 277 -5.36 -19.13 6.87
N GLY A 278 -6.06 -20.11 6.31
CA GLY A 278 -6.40 -20.11 4.88
C GLY A 278 -6.01 -21.39 4.16
N GLU A 279 -6.35 -21.43 2.88
CA GLU A 279 -6.11 -22.55 1.97
C GLU A 279 -4.61 -22.79 1.76
N PHE A 280 -3.79 -21.74 1.73
CA PHE A 280 -2.35 -21.84 1.47
C PHE A 280 -1.51 -21.87 2.75
N ALA A 281 -2.12 -22.16 3.91
CA ALA A 281 -1.43 -22.14 5.20
C ALA A 281 -0.23 -23.09 5.25
N GLU A 282 -0.38 -24.29 4.68
CA GLU A 282 0.70 -25.28 4.57
C GLU A 282 1.86 -24.78 3.71
N ALA A 283 1.58 -24.03 2.63
CA ALA A 283 2.62 -23.47 1.78
C ALA A 283 3.48 -22.46 2.55
N VAL A 284 2.83 -21.57 3.32
CA VAL A 284 3.51 -20.61 4.21
C VAL A 284 4.34 -21.35 5.27
N ALA A 285 3.77 -22.36 5.93
CA ALA A 285 4.49 -23.13 6.96
C ALA A 285 5.73 -23.83 6.39
N ASN A 286 5.59 -24.50 5.25
CA ASN A 286 6.69 -25.16 4.55
C ASN A 286 7.82 -24.20 4.16
N GLY A 287 7.47 -22.99 3.70
CA GLY A 287 8.44 -21.95 3.40
C GLY A 287 9.25 -21.50 4.62
N ALA A 288 8.59 -21.35 5.77
CA ALA A 288 9.25 -20.98 7.02
C ALA A 288 10.14 -22.10 7.56
N ILE A 289 9.67 -23.35 7.51
CA ILE A 289 10.44 -24.54 7.93
C ILE A 289 11.68 -24.73 7.04
N GLY A 290 11.57 -24.46 5.74
CA GLY A 290 12.70 -24.52 4.81
C GLY A 290 13.82 -23.51 5.10
N GLU A 291 13.55 -22.48 5.90
CA GLU A 291 14.51 -21.49 6.41
C GLU A 291 14.83 -21.75 7.90
N ASP A 292 14.80 -23.01 8.31
CA ASP A 292 15.15 -23.50 9.65
C ASP A 292 14.29 -22.92 10.80
N LYS A 293 13.10 -22.39 10.53
CA LYS A 293 12.17 -21.99 11.59
C LYS A 293 11.66 -23.24 12.33
N ASN A 294 11.74 -23.20 13.66
CA ASN A 294 11.20 -24.26 14.50
C ASN A 294 9.70 -24.43 14.27
N SER A 295 9.27 -25.65 13.95
CA SER A 295 7.85 -25.96 13.70
C SER A 295 6.95 -25.67 14.90
N MET A 296 7.47 -25.72 16.13
CA MET A 296 6.73 -25.33 17.35
C MET A 296 6.36 -23.84 17.38
N ASP A 297 7.06 -23.01 16.61
CA ASP A 297 6.79 -21.57 16.49
C ASP A 297 5.82 -21.24 15.35
N ILE A 298 5.25 -22.26 14.70
CA ILE A 298 4.25 -22.13 13.64
C ILE A 298 2.93 -22.70 14.16
N PHE A 299 1.85 -21.97 13.93
CA PHE A 299 0.50 -22.39 14.29
C PHE A 299 -0.43 -22.20 13.09
N ILE A 300 -1.02 -23.29 12.61
CA ILE A 300 -2.05 -23.27 11.56
C ILE A 300 -3.40 -23.52 12.22
N GLY A 301 -4.37 -22.66 11.95
CA GLY A 301 -5.72 -22.85 12.48
C GLY A 301 -6.74 -21.85 11.96
N SER A 302 -7.96 -21.97 12.48
CA SER A 302 -9.02 -20.97 12.28
C SER A 302 -8.66 -19.64 12.95
N LYS A 303 -9.33 -18.56 12.56
CA LYS A 303 -9.12 -17.24 13.16
C LYS A 303 -9.44 -17.25 14.66
N GLU A 304 -10.43 -18.04 15.06
CA GLU A 304 -10.88 -18.24 16.42
C GLU A 304 -9.80 -18.95 17.26
N GLU A 305 -9.26 -20.07 16.77
CA GLU A 305 -8.17 -20.81 17.43
C GLU A 305 -6.90 -19.96 17.53
N ILE A 306 -6.53 -19.25 16.46
CA ILE A 306 -5.41 -18.30 16.46
C ILE A 306 -5.61 -17.23 17.51
N LEU A 307 -6.80 -16.64 17.59
CA LEU A 307 -7.08 -15.59 18.57
C LEU A 307 -6.97 -16.10 20.00
N GLU A 308 -7.48 -17.31 20.28
CA GLU A 308 -7.39 -17.93 21.60
C GLU A 308 -5.96 -18.24 22.02
N ASP A 309 -5.15 -18.79 21.11
CA ASP A 309 -3.74 -19.09 21.38
C ASP A 309 -2.91 -17.81 21.52
N LEU A 310 -3.10 -16.85 20.59
CA LEU A 310 -2.41 -15.57 20.61
C LEU A 310 -2.64 -14.81 21.91
N LYS A 311 -3.88 -14.79 22.44
CA LYS A 311 -4.19 -14.15 23.74
C LYS A 311 -3.40 -14.77 24.91
N LYS A 312 -3.05 -16.06 24.85
CA LYS A 312 -2.27 -16.75 25.89
C LYS A 312 -0.77 -16.51 25.74
N TRP A 313 -0.30 -16.31 24.51
CA TRP A 313 1.11 -16.18 24.17
C TRP A 313 1.64 -14.73 24.25
N LEU A 314 0.73 -13.76 24.09
CA LEU A 314 1.05 -12.34 24.06
C LEU A 314 1.60 -11.84 25.40
N LEU A 315 2.73 -11.14 25.35
CA LEU A 315 3.34 -10.46 26.49
C LEU A 315 3.40 -8.95 26.25
N PRO A 316 3.44 -8.13 27.33
CA PRO A 316 3.70 -6.70 27.19
C PRO A 316 5.01 -6.43 26.43
N GLY A 317 4.98 -5.49 25.49
CA GLY A 317 6.08 -5.12 24.60
C GLY A 317 6.15 -5.91 23.29
N ASP A 318 5.34 -6.96 23.12
CA ASP A 318 5.27 -7.69 21.86
C ASP A 318 4.73 -6.83 20.71
N TRP A 319 5.16 -7.15 19.49
CA TRP A 319 4.64 -6.57 18.26
C TRP A 319 3.95 -7.62 17.41
N VAL A 320 2.69 -7.39 17.05
CA VAL A 320 1.88 -8.32 16.26
C VAL A 320 1.47 -7.68 14.95
N LEU A 321 1.87 -8.26 13.82
CA LEU A 321 1.35 -7.88 12.50
C LEU A 321 0.19 -8.80 12.12
N VAL A 322 -0.97 -8.22 11.79
CA VAL A 322 -2.12 -8.97 11.26
C VAL A 322 -2.39 -8.54 9.83
N LYS A 323 -2.33 -9.48 8.89
CA LYS A 323 -2.47 -9.18 7.46
C LYS A 323 -3.03 -10.35 6.66
N GLY A 324 -3.85 -10.04 5.65
CA GLY A 324 -4.41 -11.00 4.70
C GLY A 324 -5.26 -10.27 3.66
N SER A 325 -5.70 -10.96 2.61
CA SER A 325 -6.59 -10.36 1.62
C SER A 325 -7.94 -9.98 2.22
N ARG A 326 -8.63 -9.00 1.61
CA ARG A 326 -9.87 -8.43 2.16
C ARG A 326 -10.92 -9.49 2.53
N ALA A 327 -11.09 -10.50 1.67
CA ALA A 327 -12.07 -11.57 1.88
C ALA A 327 -11.72 -12.50 3.05
N MET A 328 -10.47 -12.50 3.54
CA MET A 328 -10.07 -13.30 4.71
C MET A 328 -10.66 -12.77 6.02
N GLY A 329 -11.08 -11.50 6.07
CA GLY A 329 -11.73 -10.91 7.23
C GLY A 329 -10.81 -10.87 8.46
N MET A 330 -9.52 -10.57 8.26
CA MET A 330 -8.49 -10.63 9.30
C MET A 330 -8.68 -9.56 10.38
N GLU A 331 -9.47 -8.51 10.13
CA GLU A 331 -9.84 -7.49 11.12
C GLU A 331 -10.51 -8.09 12.36
N LYS A 332 -11.15 -9.26 12.23
CA LYS A 332 -11.78 -9.96 13.35
C LYS A 332 -10.78 -10.38 14.42
N ILE A 333 -9.54 -10.71 14.04
CA ILE A 333 -8.48 -11.03 15.01
C ILE A 333 -8.10 -9.76 15.78
N VAL A 334 -7.91 -8.64 15.07
CA VAL A 334 -7.58 -7.34 15.69
C VAL A 334 -8.70 -6.88 16.63
N GLU A 335 -9.95 -6.98 16.21
CA GLU A 335 -11.12 -6.63 17.01
C GLU A 335 -11.27 -7.57 18.23
N GLY A 336 -11.04 -8.87 18.03
CA GLY A 336 -11.09 -9.87 19.09
C GLY A 336 -9.99 -9.69 20.15
N LEU A 337 -8.82 -9.16 19.80
CA LEU A 337 -7.75 -8.88 20.76
C LEU A 337 -8.08 -7.71 21.71
N LYS A 338 -8.88 -6.74 21.24
CA LYS A 338 -9.29 -5.57 22.03
C LYS A 338 -10.25 -5.89 23.17
N ILE A 339 -10.89 -7.07 23.14
CA ILE A 339 -11.82 -7.60 24.14
C ILE A 339 -11.05 -8.54 25.08
#